data_AF-A0A532USF7-F1
#
_entry.id   AF-A0A532USF7-F1
#
_cell.length_a   1.000
_cell.length_b   1.000
_cell.length_c   1.000
_cell.angle_alpha   90.00
_cell.angle_beta   90.00
_cell.angle_gamma   90.00
#
_symmetry.space_group_name_H-M   'P 1'
#
loop_
_entity.id
_entity.type
_entity.pdbx_description
1 polymer ?
#
loop_
_entity_poly.entity_id
_entity_poly.type
_entity_poly.pdbx_seq_one_letter_code
_entity_poly.pdbx_strand_id
1 'polypeptide(L)' 'MRPAMRFVDVANKFDSDVTVSNGETNVDGKSIMQITMLAATCGTKLKIRIEGQDAKEAMDALQELVEDKHFDEPTPSR' A
#
# COMPACT_ATOMS: atom_id res chain seq x y z
N MET A 1 -0.24 -7.30 10.59
CA MET A 1 0.68 -6.13 10.65
C MET A 1 1.75 -6.13 9.55
N ARG A 2 2.29 -7.28 9.12
CA ARG A 2 3.29 -7.36 8.03
C ARG A 2 2.85 -6.77 6.68
N PRO A 3 1.61 -6.91 6.23
CA PRO A 3 1.23 -6.44 4.89
C PRO A 3 1.22 -4.91 4.77
N ALA A 4 0.75 -4.23 5.83
CA ALA A 4 0.79 -2.77 5.93
C ALA A 4 2.22 -2.21 5.88
N MET A 5 3.16 -2.87 6.56
CA MET A 5 4.56 -2.45 6.57
C MET A 5 5.21 -2.59 5.20
N ARG A 6 4.96 -3.71 4.50
CA ARG A 6 5.47 -3.92 3.14
C ARG A 6 4.88 -2.91 2.15
N PHE A 7 3.60 -2.58 2.27
CA PHE A 7 2.97 -1.54 1.45
C PHE A 7 3.67 -0.19 1.65
N VAL A 8 3.87 0.20 2.91
CA VAL A 8 4.52 1.45 3.28
C VAL A 8 5.98 1.48 2.81
N ASP A 9 6.71 0.37 2.94
CA ASP A 9 8.10 0.26 2.47
C ASP A 9 8.20 0.44 0.94
N VAL A 10 7.24 -0.11 0.18
CA VAL A 10 7.19 0.08 -1.28
C VAL A 10 6.80 1.52 -1.61
N ALA A 11 5.76 2.07 -0.98
CA ALA A 11 5.30 3.45 -1.21
C ALA A 11 6.39 4.49 -0.90
N ASN A 12 7.24 4.25 0.10
CA ASN A 12 8.36 5.13 0.46
C ASN A 12 9.56 5.07 -0.50
N LYS A 13 9.59 4.14 -1.46
CA LYS A 13 10.63 4.12 -2.50
C LYS A 13 10.41 5.16 -3.61
N PHE A 14 9.21 5.73 -3.65
CA PHE A 14 8.78 6.64 -4.69
C PHE A 14 8.60 8.04 -4.12
N ASP A 15 8.88 9.04 -4.94
CA ASP A 15 8.69 10.45 -4.58
C ASP A 15 7.21 10.85 -4.68
N SER A 16 6.42 10.16 -5.51
CA SER A 16 4.98 10.39 -5.66
C SER A 16 4.20 10.32 -4.35
N ASP A 17 3.20 11.19 -4.20
CA ASP A 17 2.26 11.14 -3.09
C ASP A 17 1.33 9.94 -3.26
N VAL A 18 1.23 9.10 -2.22
CA VAL A 18 0.39 7.89 -2.22
C VAL A 18 -0.72 8.08 -1.19
N THR A 19 -1.96 8.17 -1.66
CA THR A 19 -3.15 8.25 -0.80
C THR A 19 -3.95 6.96 -0.90
N VAL A 20 -4.32 6.40 0.25
CA VAL A 20 -5.14 5.18 0.35
C VAL A 20 -6.47 5.53 1.01
N SER A 21 -7.57 5.00 0.47
CA SER A 21 -8.92 5.27 0.95
C SER A 21 -9.73 3.98 1.07
N ASN A 22 -10.51 3.85 2.13
CA ASN A 22 -11.52 2.78 2.25
C ASN A 22 -12.94 3.24 1.82
N GLY A 23 -13.05 4.45 1.24
CA GLY A 23 -14.31 5.08 0.85
C GLY A 23 -14.84 6.10 1.87
N GLU A 24 -14.49 5.94 3.15
CA GLU A 24 -14.90 6.85 4.23
C GLU A 24 -13.71 7.70 4.72
N THR A 25 -12.56 7.06 4.87
CA THR A 25 -11.34 7.66 5.40
C THR A 25 -10.23 7.60 4.35
N ASN A 26 -9.55 8.73 4.17
CA ASN A 26 -8.34 8.84 3.36
C ASN A 26 -7.14 8.94 4.29
N VAL A 27 -6.09 8.19 3.99
CA VAL A 27 -4.84 8.15 4.75
C VAL A 27 -3.64 8.24 3.81
N ASP A 28 -2.52 8.65 4.38
CA ASP A 28 -1.21 8.61 3.72
C ASP A 28 -0.68 7.17 3.65
N GLY A 29 -0.46 6.69 2.42
CA GLY A 29 0.08 5.38 2.10
C GLY A 29 1.54 5.17 2.51
N LYS A 30 2.28 6.26 2.75
CA LYS A 30 3.66 6.24 3.25
C LYS A 30 3.74 6.22 4.77
N SER A 31 2.61 6.40 5.47
CA SER A 31 2.57 6.39 6.93
C SER A 31 2.03 5.07 7.48
N ILE A 32 2.93 4.25 8.05
CA ILE A 32 2.56 2.98 8.70
C ILE A 32 1.48 3.14 9.77
N MET A 33 1.52 4.25 10.51
CA MET A 33 0.54 4.53 11.54
C MET A 33 -0.86 4.73 10.94
N GLN A 34 -0.97 5.54 9.89
CA GLN A 34 -2.26 5.80 9.26
C GLN A 34 -2.80 4.59 8.49
N ILE A 35 -1.93 3.83 7.81
CA ILE A 35 -2.32 2.59 7.13
C ILE A 35 -2.81 1.53 8.12
N THR A 36 -2.18 1.43 9.30
CA THR A 36 -2.65 0.54 10.35
C THR A 36 -4.00 1.01 10.93
N MET A 37 -4.19 2.32 11.06
CA MET A 37 -5.45 2.93 11.52
C MET A 37 -6.60 2.81 10.52
N LEU A 38 -6.31 2.70 9.21
CA LEU A 38 -7.34 2.50 8.18
C LEU A 38 -8.16 1.21 8.41
N ALA A 39 -7.66 0.29 9.24
CA ALA A 39 -8.35 -0.92 9.71
C ALA A 39 -8.99 -1.72 8.57
N ALA A 40 -8.33 -1.74 7.41
CA ALA A 40 -8.79 -2.45 6.22
C ALA A 40 -8.73 -3.96 6.48
N THR A 41 -9.85 -4.53 6.89
CA THR A 41 -10.00 -5.99 7.02
C THR A 41 -10.07 -6.64 5.64
N CYS A 42 -9.72 -7.92 5.58
CA CYS A 42 -9.84 -8.71 4.35
C CYS A 42 -11.25 -8.56 3.75
N GLY A 43 -11.31 -8.21 2.46
CA GLY A 43 -12.56 -7.94 1.74
C GLY A 43 -12.94 -6.46 1.63
N THR A 44 -12.24 -5.57 2.33
CA THR A 44 -12.40 -4.12 2.17
C THR A 44 -11.85 -3.67 0.82
N LYS A 45 -12.67 -2.95 0.04
CA LYS A 45 -12.21 -2.33 -1.21
C LYS A 45 -11.43 -1.07 -0.89
N LEU A 46 -10.14 -1.07 -1.22
CA LEU A 46 -9.28 0.10 -1.10
C LEU A 46 -9.17 0.83 -2.43
N LYS A 47 -9.14 2.15 -2.37
CA LYS A 47 -8.85 3.03 -3.49
C LYS A 47 -7.50 3.66 -3.25
N ILE A 48 -6.57 3.42 -4.16
CA ILE A 48 -5.22 3.98 -4.13
C ILE A 48 -5.16 5.08 -5.18
N ARG A 49 -4.66 6.25 -4.79
CA ARG A 49 -4.40 7.39 -5.65
C ARG A 49 -2.92 7.73 -5.53
N ILE A 50 -2.26 7.87 -6.66
CA ILE A 50 -0.83 8.19 -6.71
C ILE A 50 -0.65 9.38 -7.63
N GLU A 51 0.03 10.41 -7.14
CA GLU A 51 0.26 11.66 -7.86
C GLU A 51 1.74 12.04 -7.77
N GLY A 52 2.39 12.23 -8.92
CA GLY A 52 3.82 12.53 -8.99
C GLY A 52 4.44 12.06 -10.30
N GLN A 53 5.75 12.25 -10.42
CA GLN A 53 6.50 11.95 -11.65
C GLN A 53 6.71 10.46 -11.88
N ASP A 54 6.85 9.70 -10.81
CA ASP A 54 7.01 8.24 -10.76
C ASP A 54 5.69 7.51 -10.39
N ALA A 55 4.55 8.19 -10.60
CA ALA A 55 3.25 7.70 -10.14
C ALA A 55 2.83 6.38 -10.82
N LYS A 56 3.28 6.19 -12.07
CA LYS A 56 2.98 4.98 -12.83
C LYS A 56 3.78 3.80 -12.30
N GLU A 57 5.09 3.97 -12.11
CA GLU A 57 5.97 2.96 -11.54
C GLU A 57 5.53 2.59 -10.12
N ALA A 58 5.14 3.58 -9.32
CA ALA A 58 4.60 3.35 -7.99
C ALA A 58 3.28 2.56 -8.00
N MET A 59 2.38 2.85 -8.96
CA MET A 59 1.13 2.11 -9.12
C MET A 59 1.40 0.65 -9.46
N ASP A 60 2.25 0.40 -10.45
CA ASP A 60 2.57 -0.96 -10.91
C ASP A 60 3.20 -1.78 -9.76
N ALA A 61 4.14 -1.20 -9.01
CA ALA A 61 4.79 -1.88 -7.88
C ALA A 61 3.83 -2.15 -6.71
N LEU A 62 2.93 -1.22 -6.39
CA LEU A 62 1.93 -1.42 -5.35
C LEU A 62 0.83 -2.40 -5.77
N GLN A 63 0.46 -2.41 -7.05
CA GLN A 63 -0.49 -3.37 -7.60
C GLN A 63 0.09 -4.79 -7.54
N GLU A 64 1.33 -4.99 -7.97
CA GLU A 64 2.03 -6.27 -7.89
C GLU A 64 2.08 -6.78 -6.44
N LEU A 65 2.38 -5.91 -5.48
CA LEU A 65 2.41 -6.25 -4.06
C LEU A 65 1.04 -6.72 -3.53
N VAL A 66 -0.06 -6.11 -3.98
CA VAL A 66 -1.43 -6.44 -3.53
C VAL A 66 -1.99 -7.67 -4.25
N GLU A 67 -1.62 -7.88 -5.51
CA GLU A 67 -2.00 -9.05 -6.30
C GLU A 67 -1.22 -10.31 -5.93
N ASP A 68 0.00 -10.16 -5.42
CA ASP A 68 0.77 -11.26 -4.86
C ASP A 68 0.04 -11.84 -3.64
N LYS A 69 -0.53 -13.03 -3.81
CA LYS A 69 -1.33 -13.76 -2.81
C LYS A 69 -0.55 -14.07 -1.53
N HIS A 70 0.75 -13.82 -1.51
CA HIS A 70 1.64 -13.96 -0.36
C HIS A 70 1.75 -12.66 0.48
N PHE A 71 0.84 -11.71 0.32
CA PHE A 71 0.78 -10.48 1.13
C PHE A 71 0.88 -10.71 2.65
N ASP A 72 0.51 -11.90 3.14
CA ASP A 72 0.62 -12.34 4.54
C ASP A 72 1.73 -13.37 4.84
N GLU A 73 2.41 -13.90 3.81
CA GLU A 73 3.49 -14.89 3.99
C GLU A 73 4.88 -14.24 4.00
N PRO A 74 5.81 -14.71 4.83
CA PRO A 74 7.19 -14.27 4.74
C PRO A 74 7.73 -14.69 3.37
N THR A 75 8.15 -13.72 2.55
CA THR A 75 8.96 -13.97 1.34
C THR A 75 9.97 -15.08 1.66
N PRO A 76 9.93 -16.25 1.00
CA PRO A 76 10.86 -17.31 1.31
C PRO A 76 12.25 -16.77 1.02
N SER A 77 13.11 -16.77 2.03
CA SER A 77 14.53 -16.47 1.86
C SER A 77 15.18 -17.63 1.09
N ARG A 78 15.06 -17.64 -0.23
CA ARG A 78 16.03 -18.32 -1.10
C ARG A 78 15.87 -17.99 -2.59
#